data_AF-A0A9Q1EY85-F1
#
_entry.id   AF-A0A9Q1EY85-F1
#
_cell.length_a   1.000
_cell.length_b   1.000
_cell.length_c   1.000
_cell.angle_alpha   90.00
_cell.angle_beta   90.00
_cell.angle_gamma   90.00
#
_symmetry.space_group_name_H-M   'P 1'
#
loop_
_entity.id
_entity.type
_entity.pdbx_description
1 polymer ?
#
loop_
_entity_poly.entity_id
_entity_poly.type
_entity_poly.pdbx_seq_one_letter_code
_entity_poly.pdbx_strand_id
1 'polypeptide(L)'
;MNNENDSEDIPLSEGPLKCFLEALANMEKKFNAKDLYKNCPVQTYLVTSRDPVITGTRALKTLKSWGLEITQAFFLSGRPKGPLLKMIRPHIFFDDQKPHIDGARELGITSAHVPYGIGYETYKGATEKPKKE
;
A
#
# COMPACT_ATOMS: atom_id res chain seq x y z
N MET A 1 -7.00 7.10 -28.14
CA MET A 1 -8.12 6.99 -27.18
C MET A 1 -8.49 5.52 -27.11
N ASN A 2 -7.96 4.78 -26.14
CA ASN A 2 -8.34 3.42 -25.72
C ASN A 2 -7.38 3.00 -24.59
N ASN A 3 -7.85 2.17 -23.66
CA ASN A 3 -7.07 1.34 -22.71
C ASN A 3 -7.02 1.69 -21.20
N GLU A 4 -7.96 2.44 -20.63
CA GLU A 4 -8.05 2.50 -19.15
C GLU A 4 -9.22 1.70 -18.56
N ASN A 5 -10.42 1.74 -19.18
CA ASN A 5 -11.55 0.92 -18.72
C ASN A 5 -11.32 -0.59 -18.88
N ASP A 6 -10.62 -1.02 -19.93
CA ASP A 6 -10.40 -2.45 -20.20
C ASP A 6 -9.38 -3.11 -19.24
N SER A 7 -8.68 -2.32 -18.42
CA SER A 7 -7.67 -2.81 -17.47
C SER A 7 -8.11 -2.74 -16.01
N GLU A 8 -9.36 -2.34 -15.74
CA GLU A 8 -9.86 -2.15 -14.38
C GLU A 8 -9.85 -3.45 -13.56
N ASP A 9 -10.14 -4.58 -14.22
CA ASP A 9 -10.14 -5.91 -13.62
C ASP A 9 -8.79 -6.63 -13.66
N ILE A 10 -7.80 -6.05 -14.34
CA ILE A 10 -6.46 -6.61 -14.42
C ILE A 10 -5.67 -6.11 -13.20
N PRO A 11 -5.23 -6.97 -12.28
CA PRO A 11 -4.43 -6.54 -11.13
C PRO A 11 -3.19 -5.74 -11.55
N LEU A 12 -2.73 -4.82 -10.70
CA LEU A 12 -1.43 -4.18 -10.89
C LEU A 12 -0.32 -5.24 -10.76
N SER A 13 0.81 -5.01 -11.45
CA SER A 13 1.96 -5.89 -11.33
C SER A 13 2.45 -5.96 -9.89
N GLU A 14 3.10 -7.09 -9.56
CA GLU A 14 3.63 -7.33 -8.23
C GLU A 14 4.78 -6.35 -7.96
N GLY A 15 4.48 -5.30 -7.20
CA GLY A 15 5.45 -4.31 -6.76
C GLY A 15 6.24 -4.75 -5.54
N PRO A 16 7.26 -3.98 -5.14
CA PRO A 16 8.13 -4.28 -3.99
C PRO A 16 7.38 -4.40 -2.66
N LEU A 17 6.22 -3.76 -2.55
CA LEU A 17 5.40 -3.79 -1.34
C LEU A 17 4.52 -5.04 -1.24
N LYS A 18 4.41 -5.88 -2.27
CA LYS A 18 3.46 -7.00 -2.27
C LYS A 18 3.62 -7.90 -1.04
N CYS A 19 4.83 -8.42 -0.79
CA CYS A 19 5.06 -9.33 0.34
C CYS A 19 4.76 -8.67 1.70
N PHE A 20 5.01 -7.36 1.83
CA PHE A 20 4.66 -6.61 3.03
C PHE A 20 3.14 -6.49 3.20
N LEU A 21 2.41 -6.19 2.12
CA LEU A 21 0.95 -6.10 2.12
C LEU A 21 0.28 -7.46 2.39
N GLU A 22 0.83 -8.56 1.86
CA GLU A 22 0.39 -9.92 2.16
C GLU A 22 0.64 -10.28 3.63
N ALA A 23 1.75 -9.81 4.22
CA ALA A 23 2.00 -10.00 5.66
C ALA A 23 0.97 -9.26 6.51
N LEU A 24 0.57 -8.04 6.13
CA LEU A 24 -0.53 -7.30 6.77
C LEU A 24 -1.87 -8.04 6.61
N ALA A 25 -2.19 -8.51 5.41
CA ALA A 25 -3.40 -9.31 5.14
C ALA A 25 -3.47 -10.57 6.03
N ASN A 26 -2.35 -11.28 6.18
CA ASN A 26 -2.27 -12.45 7.06
C ASN A 26 -2.43 -12.07 8.54
N MET A 27 -1.99 -10.89 8.94
CA MET A 27 -2.20 -10.36 10.28
C MET A 27 -3.68 -10.01 10.52
N GLU A 28 -4.33 -9.31 9.59
CA GLU A 28 -5.78 -9.01 9.64
C GLU A 28 -6.61 -10.28 9.75
N LYS A 29 -6.32 -11.31 8.94
CA LYS A 29 -6.98 -12.63 9.02
C LYS A 29 -6.89 -13.26 10.41
N LYS A 30 -5.73 -13.16 11.07
CA LYS A 30 -5.53 -13.70 12.42
C LYS A 30 -6.33 -12.94 13.48
N PHE A 31 -6.52 -11.63 13.32
CA PHE A 31 -7.39 -10.85 14.20
C PHE A 31 -8.87 -11.16 13.93
N ASN A 32 -9.25 -11.31 12.66
CA ASN A 32 -10.62 -11.65 12.27
C ASN A 32 -11.04 -13.05 12.74
N ALA A 33 -10.15 -14.04 12.67
CA ALA A 33 -10.40 -15.38 13.20
C ALA A 33 -10.61 -15.43 14.72
N LYS A 34 -10.30 -14.35 15.44
CA LYS A 34 -10.54 -14.19 16.88
C LYS A 34 -11.77 -13.34 17.18
N ASP A 35 -12.64 -13.09 16.18
CA ASP A 35 -13.79 -12.17 16.25
C ASP A 35 -13.42 -10.73 16.64
N LEU A 36 -12.15 -10.35 16.46
CA LEU A 36 -11.66 -9.00 16.73
C LEU A 36 -11.81 -8.09 15.50
N TYR A 37 -12.69 -8.41 14.54
CA TYR A 37 -12.84 -7.61 13.31
C TYR A 37 -13.10 -6.12 13.62
N LYS A 38 -13.93 -5.82 14.62
CA LYS A 38 -14.19 -4.44 15.09
C LYS A 38 -13.01 -3.80 15.84
N ASN A 39 -12.06 -4.62 16.28
CA ASN A 39 -10.92 -4.26 17.11
C ASN A 39 -9.57 -4.58 16.45
N CYS A 40 -9.53 -4.75 15.11
CA CYS A 40 -8.25 -4.97 14.43
C CYS A 40 -7.36 -3.75 14.69
N PRO A 41 -6.19 -3.93 15.34
CA PRO A 41 -5.34 -2.80 15.71
C PRO A 41 -4.64 -2.19 14.50
N VAL A 42 -4.65 -2.89 13.36
CA VAL A 42 -4.09 -2.41 12.10
C VAL A 42 -5.20 -1.75 11.30
N GLN A 43 -5.02 -0.48 10.99
CA GLN A 43 -5.93 0.33 10.18
C GLN A 43 -5.22 0.70 8.88
N THR A 44 -5.76 0.26 7.75
CA THR A 44 -5.15 0.44 6.44
C THR A 44 -5.87 1.51 5.64
N TYR A 45 -5.08 2.42 5.06
CA TYR A 45 -5.57 3.59 4.35
C TYR A 45 -5.02 3.61 2.93
N LEU A 46 -5.91 3.62 1.94
CA LEU A 46 -5.53 3.91 0.56
C LEU A 46 -5.74 5.41 0.30
N VAL A 47 -4.66 6.15 0.02
CA VAL A 47 -4.73 7.59 -0.28
C VAL A 47 -4.19 7.86 -1.67
N THR A 48 -5.08 8.22 -2.60
CA THR A 48 -4.70 8.52 -3.99
C THR A 48 -5.14 9.93 -4.39
N SER A 49 -4.25 10.63 -5.10
CA SER A 49 -4.56 11.91 -5.72
C SER A 49 -5.16 11.76 -7.11
N ARG A 50 -5.28 10.53 -7.63
CA ARG A 50 -5.87 10.24 -8.95
C ARG A 50 -7.38 10.05 -8.85
N ASP A 51 -8.06 10.16 -10.00
CA ASP A 51 -9.51 10.00 -10.10
C ASP A 51 -9.95 8.58 -9.66
N PRO A 52 -10.97 8.46 -8.78
CA PRO A 52 -11.50 7.18 -8.33
C PRO A 52 -11.97 6.26 -9.44
N VAL A 53 -12.57 6.82 -10.50
CA VAL A 53 -13.20 6.06 -11.60
C VAL A 53 -12.15 5.31 -12.42
N ILE A 54 -10.96 5.89 -12.58
CA ILE A 54 -9.95 5.37 -13.51
C ILE A 54 -8.93 4.46 -12.81
N THR A 55 -8.50 4.81 -11.60
CA THR A 55 -7.36 4.12 -10.95
C THR A 55 -7.67 3.56 -9.56
N GLY A 56 -8.72 4.08 -8.92
CA GLY A 56 -9.08 3.71 -7.56
C GLY A 56 -9.59 2.29 -7.46
N THR A 57 -10.51 1.93 -8.34
CA THR A 57 -11.14 0.61 -8.33
C THR A 57 -10.11 -0.49 -8.61
N ARG A 58 -9.21 -0.28 -9.58
CA ARG A 58 -8.14 -1.24 -9.90
C ARG A 58 -7.18 -1.47 -8.73
N ALA A 59 -6.78 -0.41 -8.02
CA ALA A 59 -5.92 -0.51 -6.84
C ALA A 59 -6.59 -1.31 -5.71
N LEU A 60 -7.86 -1.01 -5.41
CA LEU A 60 -8.64 -1.75 -4.42
C LEU A 60 -8.82 -3.23 -4.81
N LYS A 61 -9.17 -3.52 -6.06
CA LYS A 61 -9.29 -4.89 -6.60
C LYS A 61 -7.97 -5.66 -6.49
N THR A 62 -6.84 -5.02 -6.76
CA THR A 62 -5.51 -5.62 -6.62
C THR A 62 -5.18 -5.94 -5.17
N LEU A 63 -5.39 -5.01 -4.24
CA LEU A 63 -5.10 -5.23 -2.82
C LEU A 63 -5.99 -6.34 -2.25
N LYS A 64 -7.25 -6.38 -2.68
CA LYS A 64 -8.19 -7.44 -2.34
C LYS A 64 -7.78 -8.80 -2.89
N SER A 65 -7.24 -8.88 -4.12
CA SER A 65 -6.74 -10.15 -4.67
C SER A 65 -5.50 -10.67 -3.92
N TRP A 66 -4.73 -9.78 -3.30
CA TRP A 66 -3.66 -10.12 -2.35
C TRP A 66 -4.17 -10.42 -0.92
N GLY A 67 -5.49 -10.35 -0.71
CA GLY A 67 -6.15 -10.66 0.55
C GLY A 67 -6.14 -9.54 1.59
N LEU A 68 -5.74 -8.33 1.21
CA LEU A 68 -5.75 -7.15 2.07
C LEU A 68 -7.05 -6.37 1.88
N GLU A 69 -7.82 -6.20 2.95
CA GLU A 69 -9.05 -5.40 2.92
C GLU A 69 -8.74 -4.00 3.45
N ILE A 70 -8.82 -2.99 2.58
CA ILE A 70 -8.54 -1.62 2.96
C ILE A 70 -9.63 -1.08 3.88
N THR A 71 -9.27 -0.62 5.06
CA THR A 71 -10.23 -0.06 6.01
C THR A 71 -10.89 1.21 5.49
N GLN A 72 -10.09 2.14 4.94
CA GLN A 72 -10.58 3.41 4.42
C GLN A 72 -9.83 3.81 3.15
N ALA A 73 -10.57 4.26 2.14
CA ALA A 73 -10.01 4.76 0.89
C ALA A 73 -10.39 6.23 0.67
N PHE A 74 -9.40 7.07 0.36
CA PHE A 74 -9.55 8.49 0.12
C PHE A 74 -9.04 8.86 -1.28
N PHE A 75 -9.95 9.42 -2.08
CA PHE A 75 -9.69 9.91 -3.43
C PHE A 75 -9.67 11.43 -3.41
N LEU A 76 -8.51 12.01 -3.64
CA LEU A 76 -8.30 13.44 -3.46
C LEU A 76 -8.49 14.26 -4.74
N SER A 77 -8.61 13.62 -5.91
CA SER A 77 -8.84 14.27 -7.20
C SER A 77 -7.95 15.51 -7.42
N GLY A 78 -6.64 15.34 -7.27
CA GLY A 78 -5.62 16.39 -7.41
C GLY A 78 -5.37 17.23 -6.16
N ARG A 79 -6.17 17.10 -5.08
CA ARG A 79 -5.93 17.82 -3.81
C ARG A 79 -4.69 17.28 -3.08
N PRO A 80 -4.01 18.13 -2.27
CA PRO A 80 -2.84 17.72 -1.52
C PRO A 80 -3.18 16.69 -0.43
N LYS A 81 -2.28 15.71 -0.20
CA LYS A 81 -2.43 14.68 0.83
C LYS A 81 -2.22 15.20 2.26
N GLY A 82 -1.47 16.29 2.43
CA GLY A 82 -1.02 16.81 3.73
C GLY A 82 -2.14 16.99 4.78
N PRO A 83 -3.26 17.68 4.49
CA PRO A 83 -4.36 17.83 5.44
C PRO A 83 -4.94 16.49 5.91
N LEU A 84 -5.09 15.53 5.00
CA LEU A 84 -5.60 14.21 5.32
C LEU A 84 -4.59 13.43 6.18
N LEU A 85 -3.30 13.50 5.86
CA LEU A 85 -2.23 12.87 6.64
C LEU A 85 -2.14 13.44 8.06
N LYS A 86 -2.33 14.75 8.25
CA LYS A 86 -2.42 15.38 9.58
C LYS A 86 -3.59 14.84 10.41
N MET A 87 -4.71 14.55 9.77
CA MET A 87 -5.91 14.04 10.43
C MET A 87 -5.78 12.56 10.79
N ILE A 88 -5.32 11.73 9.84
CA ILE A 88 -5.16 10.28 10.04
C ILE A 88 -4.03 9.99 11.03
N ARG A 89 -2.93 10.77 10.98
CA ARG A 89 -1.70 10.53 11.76
C ARG A 89 -1.20 9.08 11.63
N PRO A 90 -0.93 8.59 10.41
CA PRO A 90 -0.55 7.20 10.20
C PRO A 90 0.77 6.89 10.90
N HIS A 91 0.89 5.68 11.46
CA HIS A 91 2.14 5.19 12.05
C HIS A 91 3.26 5.08 11.01
N ILE A 92 2.92 4.69 9.78
CA ILE A 92 3.84 4.59 8.65
C ILE A 92 3.09 5.03 7.37
N PHE A 93 3.71 5.88 6.56
CA PHE A 93 3.19 6.34 5.27
C PHE A 93 4.10 5.87 4.12
N PHE A 94 3.51 5.26 3.10
CA PHE A 94 4.21 4.79 1.90
C PHE A 94 3.76 5.58 0.68
N ASP A 95 4.72 6.03 -0.14
CA ASP A 95 4.43 6.71 -1.41
C ASP A 95 5.59 6.54 -2.40
N ASP A 96 5.31 6.62 -3.69
CA ASP A 96 6.30 6.50 -4.76
C ASP A 96 6.88 7.84 -5.20
N GLN A 97 6.29 8.96 -4.78
CA GLN A 97 6.77 10.30 -5.12
C GLN A 97 7.49 10.95 -3.94
N LYS A 98 8.77 11.30 -4.17
CA LYS A 98 9.61 11.97 -3.16
C LYS A 98 8.98 13.24 -2.56
N PRO A 99 8.29 14.12 -3.31
CA PRO A 99 7.60 15.27 -2.73
C PRO A 99 6.53 14.90 -1.68
N HIS A 100 5.85 13.77 -1.84
CA HIS A 100 4.88 13.30 -0.83
C HIS A 100 5.58 12.81 0.44
N ILE A 101 6.73 12.14 0.27
CA ILE A 101 7.55 11.67 1.39
C ILE A 101 8.10 12.85 2.19
N ASP A 102 8.67 13.84 1.51
CA ASP A 102 9.22 15.04 2.14
C ASP A 102 8.11 15.83 2.87
N GLY A 103 6.96 16.03 2.21
CA GLY A 103 5.80 16.67 2.85
C GLY A 103 5.27 15.90 4.06
N ALA A 104 5.29 14.57 4.07
CA ALA A 104 4.92 13.78 5.25
C ALA A 104 5.96 13.91 6.38
N ARG A 105 7.25 13.99 6.05
CA ARG A 105 8.33 14.17 7.05
C ARG A 105 8.23 15.50 7.77
N GLU A 106 7.90 16.57 7.05
CA GLU A 106 7.63 17.90 7.65
C GLU A 106 6.48 17.87 8.66
N LEU A 107 5.54 16.93 8.49
CA LEU A 107 4.43 16.71 9.43
C LEU A 107 4.81 15.81 10.61
N GLY A 108 6.05 15.35 10.70
CA GLY A 108 6.51 14.42 11.73
C GLY A 108 6.01 12.99 11.54
N ILE A 109 5.62 12.61 10.32
CA ILE A 109 5.11 11.28 10.00
C ILE A 109 6.27 10.40 9.52
N THR A 110 6.40 9.20 10.09
CA THR A 110 7.32 8.18 9.59
C THR A 110 6.91 7.78 8.18
N SER A 111 7.78 7.99 7.21
CA SER A 111 7.48 7.73 5.80
C SER A 111 8.56 6.91 5.10
N ALA A 112 8.14 6.09 4.14
CA ALA A 112 9.00 5.23 3.34
C ALA A 112 8.73 5.46 1.85
N HIS A 113 9.79 5.82 1.12
CA HIS A 113 9.73 5.98 -0.33
C HIS A 113 9.75 4.61 -1.00
N VAL A 114 8.80 4.38 -1.90
CA VAL A 114 8.65 3.12 -2.64
C VAL A 114 9.10 3.37 -4.08
N PRO A 115 10.28 2.88 -4.50
CA PRO A 115 10.76 3.14 -5.85
C PRO A 115 9.84 2.46 -6.89
N TYR A 116 9.33 3.26 -7.83
CA TYR A 116 8.55 2.79 -8.97
C TYR A 116 9.46 2.50 -10.18
N GLY A 117 9.14 1.47 -10.96
CA GLY A 117 9.80 1.19 -12.24
C GLY A 117 11.14 0.43 -12.16
N ILE A 118 11.59 0.03 -10.97
CA ILE A 118 12.70 -0.92 -10.83
C ILE A 118 12.09 -2.33 -10.89
N GLY A 119 12.44 -3.12 -11.90
CA GLY A 119 12.18 -4.55 -11.88
C GLY A 119 12.96 -5.15 -10.72
N TYR A 120 12.29 -5.44 -9.61
CA TYR A 120 12.93 -6.11 -8.49
C TYR A 120 13.19 -7.55 -8.93
N GLU A 121 14.45 -7.87 -9.25
CA GLU A 121 14.86 -9.26 -9.06
C GLU A 121 14.52 -9.62 -7.63
N THR A 122 13.74 -10.67 -7.44
CA THR A 122 13.37 -11.17 -6.13
C THR A 122 14.62 -11.19 -5.26
N TYR A 123 14.63 -10.43 -4.16
CA TYR A 123 15.65 -10.59 -3.14
C TYR A 123 15.56 -12.05 -2.65
N LYS A 124 16.36 -12.93 -3.25
CA LYS A 124 16.65 -14.25 -2.70
C LYS A 124 17.41 -13.97 -1.43
N GLY A 125 16.69 -14.00 -0.31
CA GLY A 125 17.27 -13.89 1.02
C GLY A 125 18.52 -14.77 1.10
N ALA A 126 19.55 -14.22 1.74
CA ALA A 126 20.81 -14.87 2.03
C ALA A 126 20.57 -16.31 2.50
N THR A 127 20.80 -17.26 1.59
CA THR A 127 21.10 -18.65 1.95
C THR A 127 22.61 -18.80 1.92
N GLU A 128 23.30 -18.02 2.74
CA GLU A 128 24.66 -18.37 3.12
C GLU A 128 24.54 -19.62 4.01
N LYS A 129 24.77 -20.78 3.40
CA LYS A 129 25.05 -22.00 4.16
C LYS A 129 26.27 -21.73 5.05
N PRO A 130 26.26 -22.13 6.32
CA PRO A 130 27.43 -21.95 7.17
C PRO A 130 28.61 -22.69 6.52
N LYS A 131 29.74 -22.00 6.39
CA LYS A 131 31.02 -22.63 6.02
C LYS A 131 31.27 -23.74 7.03
N LYS A 132 31.34 -24.99 6.57
CA LYS A 132 31.87 -26.08 7.38
C LYS A 132 33.37 -25.83 7.51
N GLU A 133 33.83 -25.77 8.76
CA GLU A 133 35.23 -25.90 9.16
C GLU A 133 35.78 -27.29 8.77
#